data_AF-A0A7X0F9U4-F1
#
_entry.id   AF-A0A7X0F9U4-F1
#
_cell.length_a   1.000
_cell.length_b   1.000
_cell.length_c   1.000
_cell.angle_alpha   90.00
_cell.angle_beta   90.00
_cell.angle_gamma   90.00
#
_symmetry.space_group_name_H-M   'P 1'
#
loop_
_entity.id
_entity.type
_entity.pdbx_description
1 polymer ?
#
loop_
_entity_poly.entity_id
_entity_poly.type
_entity_poly.pdbx_seq_one_letter_code
_entity_poly.pdbx_strand_id
1 'polypeptide(L)'
;MRFRPWPKPEPYRDTTRKRAAFKRKQRLEQQALPLFAEMIAAGQHSVDEEMARRHIWWDERERVQRAARAARWRKARAQLFALPDVLRCRVRNLWRTCPYPADPTCLLDLLHQIAVGRVDPRHPPWVFDGKLTARTTPNPANFDEAFRQIGQRKVGGGPKTTSADEFLFCGNLGSGILFLRTRVRLNDPHESFYTSSNHRLRDSHVGRSGHWIDLEVRGDCTDDELELIRCLAQEADTRPVVVRRVAKLTAATEKVEP
;
A
#
# COMPACT_ATOMS: atom_id res chain seq x y z
N MET A 1 -9.02 23.18 11.59
CA MET A 1 -7.65 22.65 11.70
C MET A 1 -7.77 21.16 11.94
N ARG A 2 -6.93 20.33 11.30
CA ARG A 2 -6.94 18.88 11.51
C ARG A 2 -6.51 18.55 12.95
N PHE A 3 -7.25 17.67 13.63
CA PHE A 3 -6.97 17.24 15.00
C PHE A 3 -7.29 15.76 15.15
N ARG A 4 -6.47 15.04 15.91
CA ARG A 4 -6.78 13.68 16.35
C ARG A 4 -7.56 13.76 17.66
N PRO A 5 -8.80 13.24 17.71
CA PRO A 5 -9.54 13.12 18.96
C PRO A 5 -8.72 12.35 19.99
N TRP A 6 -8.75 12.81 21.24
CA TRP A 6 -8.16 12.05 22.33
C TRP A 6 -9.13 10.94 22.74
N PRO A 7 -8.65 9.71 23.04
CA PRO A 7 -9.53 8.63 23.47
C PRO A 7 -10.42 9.02 24.65
N LYS A 8 -11.57 8.35 24.75
CA LYS A 8 -12.44 8.51 25.92
C LYS A 8 -11.68 8.00 27.15
N PRO A 9 -11.73 8.72 28.28
CA PRO A 9 -11.23 8.21 29.56
C PRO A 9 -11.83 6.84 29.83
N GLU A 10 -10.99 5.87 30.18
CA GLU A 10 -11.44 4.61 30.74
C GLU A 10 -10.89 4.49 32.16
N PRO A 11 -11.72 4.07 33.13
CA PRO A 11 -11.25 3.91 34.51
C PRO A 11 -10.17 2.83 34.59
N TYR A 12 -9.33 2.92 35.61
CA TYR A 12 -8.29 1.94 35.83
C TYR A 12 -8.90 0.57 36.13
N ARG A 13 -8.74 -0.37 35.19
CA ARG A 13 -9.16 -1.76 35.40
C ARG A 13 -8.11 -2.55 36.16
N ASP A 14 -8.43 -3.00 37.35
CA ASP A 14 -7.61 -4.01 38.04
C ASP A 14 -7.75 -5.35 37.32
N THR A 15 -6.62 -6.02 37.07
CA THR A 15 -6.61 -7.32 36.38
C THR A 15 -5.62 -8.26 37.05
N THR A 16 -5.90 -9.56 36.97
CA THR A 16 -5.01 -10.62 37.46
C THR A 16 -3.59 -10.46 36.91
N ARG A 17 -3.45 -10.07 35.64
CA ARG A 17 -2.15 -9.78 35.01
C ARG A 17 -1.42 -8.61 35.67
N LYS A 18 -2.11 -7.51 36.01
CA LYS A 18 -1.51 -6.34 36.68
C LYS A 18 -1.07 -6.68 38.11
N ARG A 19 -1.89 -7.45 38.83
CA ARG A 19 -1.57 -7.99 40.16
C ARG A 19 -0.34 -8.89 40.13
N ALA A 20 -0.29 -9.85 39.21
CA ALA A 20 0.86 -10.74 39.03
C ALA A 20 2.14 -10.00 38.63
N ALA A 21 2.03 -8.99 37.75
CA ALA A 21 3.15 -8.15 37.37
C ALA A 21 3.73 -7.37 38.56
N PHE A 22 2.88 -6.87 39.46
CA PHE A 22 3.34 -6.19 40.68
C PHE A 22 4.03 -7.16 41.66
N LYS A 23 3.48 -8.35 41.89
CA LYS A 23 4.16 -9.40 42.68
C LYS A 23 5.53 -9.77 42.11
N ARG A 24 5.63 -9.88 40.77
CA ARG A 24 6.91 -10.13 40.10
C ARG A 24 7.88 -8.98 40.33
N LYS A 25 7.43 -7.72 40.24
CA LYS A 25 8.24 -6.54 40.54
C LYS A 25 8.77 -6.61 41.98
N GLN A 26 7.90 -6.88 42.97
CA GLN A 26 8.29 -6.99 44.37
C GLN A 26 9.36 -8.06 44.60
N ARG A 27 9.20 -9.24 43.98
CA ARG A 27 10.19 -10.31 44.04
C ARG A 27 11.52 -9.89 43.41
N LEU A 28 11.50 -9.21 42.27
CA LEU A 28 12.71 -8.73 41.60
C LEU A 28 13.45 -7.69 42.45
N GLU A 29 12.72 -6.81 43.15
CA GLU A 29 13.33 -5.83 44.07
C GLU A 29 14.02 -6.51 45.27
N GLN A 30 13.40 -7.55 45.86
CA GLN A 30 14.00 -8.34 46.93
C GLN A 30 15.25 -9.10 46.44
N GLN A 31 15.17 -9.69 45.24
CA GLN A 31 16.28 -10.45 44.63
C GLN A 31 17.44 -9.56 44.19
N ALA A 32 17.19 -8.30 43.86
CA ALA A 32 18.23 -7.35 43.48
C ALA A 32 19.16 -7.01 44.66
N LEU A 33 18.65 -7.07 45.89
CA LEU A 33 19.40 -6.76 47.11
C LEU A 33 19.17 -7.86 48.19
N PRO A 34 19.76 -9.06 48.03
CA PRO A 34 19.46 -10.22 48.86
C PRO A 34 19.70 -10.00 50.36
N LEU A 35 20.77 -9.29 50.72
CA LEU A 35 21.11 -8.99 52.13
C LEU A 35 20.05 -8.10 52.82
N PHE A 36 19.26 -7.36 52.04
CA PHE A 36 18.20 -6.51 52.53
C PHE A 36 16.80 -7.04 52.17
N ALA A 37 16.69 -8.28 51.67
CA ALA A 37 15.44 -8.80 51.15
C ALA A 37 14.30 -8.76 52.19
N GLU A 38 14.59 -9.12 53.45
CA GLU A 38 13.61 -9.06 54.55
C GLU A 38 13.18 -7.62 54.87
N MET A 39 14.13 -6.69 54.91
CA MET A 39 13.86 -5.26 55.14
C MET A 39 13.05 -4.64 53.99
N ILE A 40 13.36 -5.02 52.74
CA ILE A 40 12.63 -4.59 51.55
C ILE A 40 11.21 -5.18 51.55
N ALA A 41 11.06 -6.45 51.89
CA ALA A 41 9.75 -7.10 51.99
C ALA A 41 8.88 -6.43 53.07
N ALA A 42 9.45 -6.08 54.23
CA ALA A 42 8.74 -5.38 55.30
C ALA A 42 8.26 -3.98 54.90
N GLY A 43 9.00 -3.28 54.01
CA GLY A 43 8.62 -1.96 53.49
C GLY A 43 7.69 -2.00 52.27
N GLN A 44 7.44 -3.18 51.68
CA GLN A 44 6.59 -3.31 50.51
C GLN A 44 5.11 -3.36 50.90
N HIS A 45 4.32 -2.48 50.29
CA HIS A 45 2.86 -2.47 50.47
C HIS A 45 2.19 -3.62 49.70
N SER A 46 0.96 -3.95 50.11
CA SER A 46 0.21 -5.06 49.53
C SER A 46 -0.19 -4.79 48.08
N VAL A 47 -0.54 -5.87 47.35
CA VAL A 47 -1.03 -5.76 45.97
C VAL A 47 -2.32 -4.95 45.91
N ASP A 48 -3.22 -5.14 46.87
CA ASP A 48 -4.51 -4.42 46.91
C ASP A 48 -4.29 -2.92 47.17
N GLU A 49 -3.37 -2.57 48.07
CA GLU A 49 -2.96 -1.18 48.31
C GLU A 49 -2.35 -0.54 47.05
N GLU A 50 -1.50 -1.25 46.30
CA GLU A 50 -0.95 -0.74 45.04
C GLU A 50 -2.05 -0.52 43.99
N MET A 51 -2.99 -1.45 43.87
CA MET A 51 -4.08 -1.30 42.89
C MET A 51 -4.98 -0.12 43.25
N ALA A 52 -5.27 0.10 44.53
CA ALA A 52 -6.00 1.27 45.01
C ALA A 52 -5.23 2.58 44.72
N ARG A 53 -3.93 2.63 45.01
CA ARG A 53 -3.07 3.79 44.68
C ARG A 53 -3.04 4.07 43.18
N ARG A 54 -2.91 3.03 42.35
CA ARG A 54 -2.92 3.16 40.89
C ARG A 54 -4.26 3.64 40.36
N HIS A 55 -5.36 3.25 40.98
CA HIS A 55 -6.69 3.73 40.61
C HIS A 55 -6.77 5.25 40.78
N ILE A 56 -6.39 5.77 41.95
CA ILE A 56 -6.36 7.22 42.22
C ILE A 56 -5.39 7.93 41.28
N TRP A 57 -4.17 7.40 41.15
CA TRP A 57 -3.13 8.00 40.32
C TRP A 57 -3.48 7.99 38.83
N TRP A 58 -4.24 7.00 38.36
CA TRP A 58 -4.66 6.91 36.97
C TRP A 58 -5.50 8.12 36.54
N ASP A 59 -6.48 8.49 37.36
CA ASP A 59 -7.38 9.62 37.08
C ASP A 59 -6.61 10.95 37.11
N GLU A 60 -5.75 11.15 38.11
CA GLU A 60 -4.91 12.34 38.20
C GLU A 60 -3.96 12.43 37.00
N ARG A 61 -3.28 11.33 36.68
CA ARG A 61 -2.36 11.26 35.53
C ARG A 61 -3.11 11.54 34.23
N GLU A 62 -4.31 11.00 34.04
CA GLU A 62 -5.11 11.29 32.86
C GLU A 62 -5.47 12.78 32.79
N ARG A 63 -5.94 13.37 33.90
CA ARG A 63 -6.24 14.81 33.98
C ARG A 63 -5.02 15.66 33.62
N VAL A 64 -3.86 15.35 34.19
CA VAL A 64 -2.60 16.06 33.91
C VAL A 64 -2.21 15.93 32.44
N GLN A 65 -2.30 14.73 31.85
CA GLN A 65 -1.98 14.53 30.43
C GLN A 65 -2.92 15.31 29.50
N ARG A 66 -4.22 15.29 29.78
CA ARG A 66 -5.22 16.05 28.99
C ARG A 66 -4.98 17.54 29.11
N ALA A 67 -4.72 18.04 30.32
CA ALA A 67 -4.39 19.44 30.56
C ALA A 67 -3.11 19.86 29.82
N ALA A 68 -2.04 19.07 29.91
CA ALA A 68 -0.79 19.31 29.20
C ALA A 68 -0.98 19.30 27.67
N ARG A 69 -1.74 18.34 27.14
CA ARG A 69 -2.08 18.28 25.72
C ARG A 69 -2.88 19.51 25.27
N ALA A 70 -3.89 19.92 26.04
CA ALA A 70 -4.67 21.11 25.76
C ALA A 70 -3.80 22.39 25.79
N ALA A 71 -2.89 22.51 26.76
CA ALA A 71 -1.93 23.60 26.82
C ALA A 71 -1.02 23.65 25.59
N ARG A 72 -0.51 22.50 25.12
CA ARG A 72 0.26 22.42 23.87
C ARG A 72 -0.56 22.83 22.65
N TRP A 73 -1.84 22.46 22.57
CA TRP A 73 -2.72 22.94 21.51
C TRP A 73 -2.92 24.44 21.54
N ARG A 74 -3.10 25.04 22.72
CA ARG A 74 -3.20 26.51 22.86
C ARG A 74 -1.91 27.19 22.40
N LYS A 75 -0.74 26.66 22.81
CA LYS A 75 0.57 27.14 22.35
C LYS A 75 0.71 27.07 20.83
N ALA A 76 0.37 25.93 20.22
CA ALA A 76 0.47 25.74 18.78
C ALA A 76 -0.43 26.71 18.02
N ARG A 77 -1.66 26.93 18.51
CA ARG A 77 -2.56 27.93 17.94
C ARG A 77 -1.99 29.33 18.10
N ALA A 78 -1.52 29.72 19.28
CA ALA A 78 -0.93 31.04 19.51
C ALA A 78 0.22 31.33 18.52
N GLN A 79 1.14 30.37 18.34
CA GLN A 79 2.23 30.49 17.36
C GLN A 79 1.72 30.59 15.92
N LEU A 80 0.75 29.77 15.53
CA LEU A 80 0.16 29.84 14.19
C LEU A 80 -0.57 31.17 13.93
N PHE A 81 -1.27 31.70 14.94
CA PHE A 81 -2.01 32.96 14.83
C PHE A 81 -1.10 34.20 14.86
N ALA A 82 0.12 34.07 15.37
CA ALA A 82 1.15 35.10 15.30
C ALA A 82 1.79 35.24 13.90
N LEU A 83 1.60 34.26 13.00
CA LEU A 83 2.10 34.34 11.63
C LEU A 83 1.26 35.32 10.78
N PRO A 84 1.86 35.97 9.77
CA PRO A 84 1.12 36.77 8.79
C PRO A 84 -0.01 35.98 8.12
N ASP A 85 -1.12 36.63 7.79
CA ASP A 85 -2.35 35.97 7.33
C ASP A 85 -2.15 35.01 6.15
N VAL A 86 -1.37 35.43 5.15
CA VAL A 86 -1.08 34.61 3.97
C VAL A 86 -0.32 33.34 4.35
N LEU A 87 0.72 33.48 5.20
CA LEU A 87 1.51 32.36 5.67
C LEU A 87 0.68 31.43 6.55
N ARG A 88 -0.11 32.00 7.47
CA ARG A 88 -1.04 31.27 8.34
C ARG A 88 -2.04 30.43 7.54
N CYS A 89 -2.65 30.99 6.50
CA CYS A 89 -3.56 30.28 5.60
C CYS A 89 -2.85 29.11 4.90
N ARG A 90 -1.63 29.33 4.39
CA ARG A 90 -0.84 28.29 3.73
C ARG A 90 -0.47 27.16 4.70
N VAL A 91 0.04 27.48 5.88
CA VAL A 91 0.38 26.48 6.91
C VAL A 91 -0.86 25.68 7.35
N ARG A 92 -2.03 26.32 7.44
CA ARG A 92 -3.29 25.61 7.74
C ARG A 92 -3.68 24.61 6.66
N ASN A 93 -3.50 24.96 5.38
CA ASN A 93 -3.77 24.06 4.26
C ASN A 93 -2.75 22.92 4.22
N LEU A 94 -1.48 23.24 4.42
CA LEU A 94 -0.40 22.28 4.55
C LEU A 94 -0.67 21.26 5.67
N TRP A 95 -1.09 21.73 6.85
CA TRP A 95 -1.40 20.88 7.99
C TRP A 95 -2.57 19.90 7.72
N ARG A 96 -3.49 20.23 6.80
CA ARG A 96 -4.58 19.32 6.44
C ARG A 96 -4.05 18.10 5.67
N THR A 97 -3.12 18.31 4.74
CA THR A 97 -2.55 17.26 3.87
C THR A 97 -1.29 16.61 4.43
N CYS A 98 -0.72 17.18 5.49
CA CYS A 98 0.51 16.72 6.11
C CYS A 98 0.45 15.23 6.55
N PRO A 99 1.49 14.41 6.29
CA PRO A 99 1.50 13.00 6.69
C PRO A 99 1.63 12.80 8.22
N TYR A 100 2.03 13.84 8.97
CA TYR A 100 2.30 13.71 10.40
C TYR A 100 1.03 13.46 11.22
N PRO A 101 1.13 12.76 12.38
CA PRO A 101 0.01 12.60 13.29
C PRO A 101 -0.62 13.94 13.67
N ALA A 102 -1.95 13.99 13.74
CA ALA A 102 -2.69 15.22 14.04
C ALA A 102 -2.68 15.59 15.53
N ASP A 103 -1.50 15.64 16.13
CA ASP A 103 -1.27 15.99 17.53
C ASP A 103 -0.49 17.32 17.67
N PRO A 104 -0.56 17.97 18.85
CA PRO A 104 -0.01 19.31 18.99
C PRO A 104 1.52 19.34 18.95
N THR A 105 2.19 18.23 19.25
CA THR A 105 3.66 18.16 19.23
C THR A 105 4.16 18.24 17.79
N CYS A 106 3.57 17.45 16.89
CA CYS A 106 3.88 17.51 15.46
C CYS A 106 3.55 18.87 14.84
N LEU A 107 2.45 19.53 15.25
CA LEU A 107 2.16 20.88 14.76
C LEU A 107 3.18 21.90 15.26
N LEU A 108 3.57 21.86 16.54
CA LEU A 108 4.60 22.73 17.09
C LEU A 108 5.95 22.52 16.41
N ASP A 109 6.31 21.27 16.15
CA ASP A 109 7.55 20.92 15.44
C ASP A 109 7.52 21.42 13.99
N LEU A 110 6.42 21.23 13.26
CA LEU A 110 6.25 21.79 11.92
C LEU A 110 6.39 23.32 11.91
N LEU A 111 5.75 24.02 12.85
CA LEU A 111 5.87 25.48 12.98
C LEU A 111 7.32 25.91 13.25
N HIS A 112 8.03 25.15 14.09
CA HIS A 112 9.45 25.39 14.36
C HIS A 112 10.33 25.14 13.12
N GLN A 113 10.10 24.04 12.40
CA GLN A 113 10.84 23.70 11.17
C GLN A 113 10.64 24.76 10.08
N ILE A 114 9.43 25.31 9.96
CA ILE A 114 9.14 26.44 9.05
C ILE A 114 9.90 27.69 9.51
N ALA A 115 9.90 27.99 10.81
CA ALA A 115 10.61 29.16 11.35
C ALA A 115 12.14 29.07 11.16
N VAL A 116 12.71 27.87 11.24
CA VAL A 116 14.15 27.61 10.99
C VAL A 116 14.46 27.45 9.50
N GLY A 117 13.45 27.48 8.61
CA GLY A 117 13.63 27.35 7.17
C GLY A 117 13.93 25.93 6.68
N ARG A 118 13.74 24.90 7.51
CA ARG A 118 13.89 23.49 7.10
C ARG A 118 12.75 22.99 6.24
N VAL A 119 11.55 23.55 6.43
CA VAL A 119 10.37 23.23 5.63
C VAL A 119 9.89 24.50 4.95
N ASP A 120 9.90 24.52 3.62
CA ASP A 120 9.21 25.57 2.86
C ASP A 120 7.72 25.25 2.78
N PRO A 121 6.83 26.12 3.29
CA PRO A 121 5.38 25.95 3.16
C PRO A 121 4.88 25.95 1.71
N ARG A 122 5.67 26.45 0.74
CA ARG A 122 5.35 26.40 -0.69
C ARG A 122 5.70 25.07 -1.34
N HIS A 123 6.82 24.49 -0.93
CA HIS A 123 7.38 23.25 -1.48
C HIS A 123 7.68 22.29 -0.34
N PRO A 124 6.64 21.75 0.30
CA PRO A 124 6.84 20.85 1.43
C PRO A 124 7.46 19.54 0.94
N PRO A 125 8.38 18.94 1.71
CA PRO A 125 9.19 17.81 1.24
C PRO A 125 8.39 16.52 0.97
N TRP A 126 7.13 16.44 1.42
CA TRP A 126 6.25 15.30 1.19
C TRP A 126 5.25 15.52 0.04
N VAL A 127 5.25 16.68 -0.61
CA VAL A 127 4.50 16.89 -1.85
C VAL A 127 5.48 16.80 -3.00
N PHE A 128 5.20 15.91 -3.92
CA PHE A 128 5.98 15.79 -5.14
C PHE A 128 5.52 16.84 -6.14
N ASP A 129 6.34 17.89 -6.31
CA ASP A 129 6.10 18.97 -7.27
C ASP A 129 6.79 18.72 -8.63
N GLY A 130 7.45 17.57 -8.79
CA GLY A 130 8.14 17.21 -10.03
C GLY A 130 7.16 16.93 -11.18
N LYS A 131 7.57 17.25 -12.41
CA LYS A 131 6.88 16.74 -13.60
C LYS A 131 7.11 15.24 -13.67
N LEU A 132 6.04 14.46 -13.62
CA LEU A 132 6.11 13.02 -13.90
C LEU A 132 6.38 12.84 -15.39
N THR A 133 7.65 12.62 -15.75
CA THR A 133 8.00 12.13 -17.09
C THR A 133 7.85 10.62 -17.08
N ALA A 134 6.80 10.11 -17.72
CA ALA A 134 6.67 8.69 -17.92
C ALA A 134 7.86 8.20 -18.75
N ARG A 135 8.50 7.11 -18.32
CA ARG A 135 9.52 6.45 -19.14
C ARG A 135 8.82 5.91 -20.39
N THR A 136 9.20 6.41 -21.56
CA THR A 136 8.70 5.98 -22.86
C THR A 136 9.82 5.30 -23.63
N THR A 137 9.48 4.27 -24.40
CA THR A 137 10.37 3.59 -25.34
C THR A 137 9.80 3.80 -26.75
N PRO A 138 10.09 4.94 -27.42
CA PRO A 138 9.37 5.35 -28.63
C PRO A 138 9.74 4.57 -29.91
N ASN A 139 10.73 3.68 -29.86
CA ASN A 139 11.08 2.79 -30.97
C ASN A 139 11.88 1.57 -30.47
N PRO A 140 11.22 0.60 -29.82
CA PRO A 140 11.88 -0.60 -29.32
C PRO A 140 12.33 -1.50 -30.48
N ALA A 141 13.53 -2.06 -30.40
CA ALA A 141 14.05 -2.99 -31.41
C ALA A 141 13.49 -4.41 -31.26
N ASN A 142 13.01 -4.77 -30.07
CA ASN A 142 12.41 -6.08 -29.79
C ASN A 142 11.31 -5.98 -28.71
N PHE A 143 10.55 -7.07 -28.56
CA PHE A 143 9.42 -7.12 -27.64
C PHE A 143 9.82 -6.92 -26.17
N ASP A 144 10.95 -7.48 -25.75
CA ASP A 144 11.42 -7.39 -24.35
C ASP A 144 11.93 -5.99 -23.98
N GLU A 145 12.42 -5.22 -24.96
CA GLU A 145 12.77 -3.81 -24.81
C GLU A 145 11.53 -2.93 -24.66
N ALA A 146 10.48 -3.26 -25.41
CA ALA A 146 9.20 -2.54 -25.39
C ALA A 146 8.39 -2.84 -24.11
N PHE A 147 8.37 -4.10 -23.70
CA PHE A 147 7.39 -4.62 -22.74
C PHE A 147 8.04 -5.51 -21.69
N ARG A 148 7.87 -5.11 -20.43
CA ARG A 148 8.31 -5.90 -19.29
C ARG A 148 7.22 -6.87 -18.87
N GLN A 149 7.56 -8.15 -18.71
CA GLN A 149 6.65 -9.14 -18.12
C GLN A 149 6.40 -8.80 -16.65
N ILE A 150 5.14 -8.63 -16.28
CA ILE A 150 4.68 -8.29 -14.92
C ILE A 150 3.94 -9.44 -14.24
N GLY A 151 3.54 -10.46 -15.00
CA GLY A 151 2.83 -11.61 -14.44
C GLY A 151 2.76 -12.79 -15.39
N GLN A 152 2.57 -13.97 -14.80
CA GLN A 152 2.30 -15.22 -15.49
C GLN A 152 1.25 -15.99 -14.69
N ARG A 153 0.28 -16.60 -15.38
CA ARG A 153 -0.67 -17.52 -14.76
C ARG A 153 -0.97 -18.66 -15.70
N LYS A 154 -1.19 -19.83 -15.13
CA LYS A 154 -1.79 -20.98 -15.82
C LYS A 154 -3.32 -20.85 -15.77
N VAL A 155 -3.97 -20.93 -16.92
CA VAL A 155 -5.43 -20.84 -17.06
C VAL A 155 -5.96 -22.16 -17.61
N GLY A 156 -6.87 -22.80 -16.88
CA GLY A 156 -7.22 -24.21 -17.10
C GLY A 156 -6.29 -25.15 -16.34
N GLY A 157 -6.71 -26.41 -16.14
CA GLY A 157 -5.94 -27.37 -15.34
C GLY A 157 -6.76 -28.30 -14.41
N GLY A 158 -8.01 -28.63 -14.74
CA GLY A 158 -8.74 -29.71 -14.08
C GLY A 158 -8.29 -31.10 -14.56
N PRO A 159 -8.82 -32.19 -13.97
CA PRO A 159 -8.43 -33.58 -14.29
C PRO A 159 -8.55 -33.99 -15.77
N LYS A 160 -9.25 -33.19 -16.58
CA LYS A 160 -9.50 -33.42 -18.02
C LYS A 160 -9.15 -32.21 -18.91
N THR A 161 -8.49 -31.17 -18.40
CA THR A 161 -8.17 -29.94 -19.18
C THR A 161 -6.73 -29.52 -18.95
N THR A 162 -5.96 -29.25 -20.01
CA THR A 162 -4.58 -28.73 -19.90
C THR A 162 -4.60 -27.24 -19.55
N SER A 163 -3.62 -26.80 -18.76
CA SER A 163 -3.37 -25.38 -18.49
C SER A 163 -2.77 -24.68 -19.71
N ALA A 164 -3.37 -23.60 -20.17
CA ALA A 164 -2.75 -22.65 -21.10
C ALA A 164 -2.00 -21.58 -20.31
N ASP A 165 -0.81 -21.20 -20.78
CA ASP A 165 -0.07 -20.09 -20.18
C ASP A 165 -0.69 -18.75 -20.62
N GLU A 166 -0.91 -17.88 -19.64
CA GLU A 166 -1.29 -16.48 -19.81
C GLU A 166 -0.15 -15.62 -19.25
N PHE A 167 0.37 -14.70 -20.07
CA PHE A 167 1.37 -13.74 -19.63
C PHE A 167 0.81 -12.32 -19.67
N LEU A 168 1.26 -11.50 -18.73
CA LEU A 168 0.92 -10.10 -18.62
C LEU A 168 2.19 -9.26 -18.79
N PHE A 169 2.12 -8.27 -19.67
CA PHE A 169 3.22 -7.33 -19.91
C PHE A 169 2.76 -5.89 -19.76
N CYS A 170 3.73 -5.01 -19.48
CA CYS A 170 3.56 -3.58 -19.27
C CYS A 170 4.65 -2.83 -20.02
N GLY A 171 4.27 -1.79 -20.76
CA GLY A 171 5.20 -0.92 -21.49
C GLY A 171 4.57 0.43 -21.82
N ASN A 172 5.35 1.33 -22.41
CA ASN A 172 4.88 2.66 -22.82
C ASN A 172 5.64 3.09 -24.07
N LEU A 173 4.92 3.21 -25.19
CA LEU A 173 5.50 3.58 -26.48
C LEU A 173 5.45 5.09 -26.77
N GLY A 174 4.80 5.88 -25.92
CA GLY A 174 4.69 7.33 -26.08
C GLY A 174 3.27 7.85 -25.88
N SER A 175 2.26 7.13 -26.37
CA SER A 175 0.84 7.47 -26.20
C SER A 175 0.32 7.31 -24.76
N GLY A 176 0.94 6.43 -23.98
CA GLY A 176 0.48 6.07 -22.64
C GLY A 176 0.95 4.69 -22.20
N ILE A 177 0.65 4.33 -20.96
CA ILE A 177 0.96 3.01 -20.41
C ILE A 177 0.03 1.97 -21.04
N LEU A 178 0.63 0.93 -21.61
CA LEU A 178 -0.02 -0.21 -22.24
C LEU A 178 0.11 -1.46 -21.36
N PHE A 179 -0.99 -2.19 -21.25
CA PHE A 179 -1.04 -3.51 -20.65
C PHE A 179 -1.40 -4.54 -21.70
N LEU A 180 -0.54 -5.54 -21.85
CA LEU A 180 -0.69 -6.61 -22.81
C LEU A 180 -1.01 -7.91 -22.09
N ARG A 181 -1.91 -8.69 -22.67
CA ARG A 181 -2.19 -10.06 -22.22
C ARG A 181 -2.04 -11.02 -23.38
N THR A 182 -1.10 -11.95 -23.29
CA THR A 182 -0.96 -13.05 -24.25
C THR A 182 -1.65 -14.30 -23.72
N ARG A 183 -2.32 -15.04 -24.60
CA ARG A 183 -2.87 -16.36 -24.33
C ARG A 183 -2.65 -17.28 -25.51
N VAL A 184 -2.20 -18.51 -25.25
CA VAL A 184 -2.11 -19.53 -26.29
C VAL A 184 -3.50 -20.09 -26.58
N ARG A 185 -3.87 -20.15 -27.86
CA ARG A 185 -5.12 -20.69 -28.37
C ARG A 185 -4.84 -21.82 -29.36
N LEU A 186 -5.75 -22.79 -29.40
CA LEU A 186 -5.73 -23.87 -30.37
C LEU A 186 -6.41 -23.42 -31.67
N ASN A 187 -5.91 -23.89 -32.80
CA ASN A 187 -6.55 -23.64 -34.10
C ASN A 187 -7.84 -24.47 -34.26
N ASP A 188 -7.86 -25.71 -33.77
CA ASP A 188 -9.07 -26.53 -33.63
C ASP A 188 -9.55 -26.57 -32.17
N PRO A 189 -10.78 -26.11 -31.85
CA PRO A 189 -11.38 -26.20 -30.52
C PRO A 189 -11.52 -27.63 -29.99
N HIS A 190 -11.54 -28.63 -30.89
CA HIS A 190 -11.65 -30.05 -30.56
C HIS A 190 -10.29 -30.74 -30.38
N GLU A 191 -9.18 -30.07 -30.72
CA GLU A 191 -7.85 -30.58 -30.41
C GLU A 191 -7.56 -30.47 -28.90
N SER A 192 -6.80 -31.43 -28.38
CA SER A 192 -6.29 -31.38 -27.02
C SER A 192 -4.79 -31.11 -27.05
N PHE A 193 -4.28 -30.37 -26.06
CA PHE A 193 -2.83 -30.16 -25.89
C PHE A 193 -2.04 -31.47 -25.59
N TYR A 194 -2.70 -32.64 -25.60
CA TYR A 194 -2.15 -33.93 -25.16
C TYR A 194 -1.55 -34.81 -26.27
N THR A 195 -1.74 -34.51 -27.56
CA THR A 195 -1.11 -35.34 -28.60
C THR A 195 0.31 -34.88 -28.86
N SER A 196 1.27 -35.43 -28.11
CA SER A 196 2.65 -35.48 -28.58
C SER A 196 2.68 -36.26 -29.91
N SER A 197 3.51 -35.81 -30.85
CA SER A 197 3.61 -36.38 -32.20
C SER A 197 3.83 -37.90 -32.25
N ASN A 198 4.31 -38.50 -31.15
CA ASN A 198 4.74 -39.91 -31.07
C ASN A 198 3.63 -40.91 -30.67
N HIS A 199 2.44 -40.45 -30.26
CA HIS A 199 1.30 -41.34 -29.93
C HIS A 199 0.10 -41.17 -30.89
N ARG A 200 0.38 -40.83 -32.14
CA ARG A 200 -0.68 -40.68 -33.16
C ARG A 200 -1.19 -42.06 -33.62
N LEU A 201 -2.50 -42.27 -33.51
CA LEU A 201 -3.20 -43.26 -34.33
C LEU A 201 -3.04 -42.85 -35.81
N ARG A 202 -2.85 -43.84 -36.69
CA ARG A 202 -2.41 -43.67 -38.09
C ARG A 202 -3.29 -42.71 -38.91
N ASP A 203 -4.54 -42.48 -38.48
CA ASP A 203 -5.54 -41.62 -39.13
C ASP A 203 -6.05 -40.45 -38.25
N SER A 204 -5.43 -40.21 -37.10
CA SER A 204 -5.84 -39.10 -36.21
C SER A 204 -5.47 -37.74 -36.80
N HIS A 205 -6.47 -36.88 -36.94
CA HIS A 205 -6.29 -35.48 -37.36
C HIS A 205 -5.90 -34.56 -36.19
N VAL A 206 -5.82 -35.13 -34.98
CA VAL A 206 -5.55 -34.44 -33.72
C VAL A 206 -4.06 -34.09 -33.60
N GLY A 207 -3.76 -32.82 -33.42
CA GLY A 207 -2.43 -32.23 -33.30
C GLY A 207 -1.82 -31.80 -34.65
N ARG A 208 -2.62 -31.63 -35.71
CA ARG A 208 -2.20 -31.05 -36.99
C ARG A 208 -2.48 -29.55 -37.07
N SER A 209 -3.45 -29.05 -36.31
CA SER A 209 -3.96 -27.70 -36.53
C SER A 209 -3.02 -26.61 -36.03
N GLY A 210 -2.09 -26.90 -35.11
CA GLY A 210 -1.14 -25.91 -34.59
C GLY A 210 -1.74 -24.97 -33.54
N HIS A 211 -0.96 -23.99 -33.09
CA HIS A 211 -1.35 -23.05 -32.02
C HIS A 211 -1.14 -21.62 -32.49
N TRP A 212 -1.94 -20.69 -31.99
CA TRP A 212 -1.78 -19.24 -32.20
C TRP A 212 -1.81 -18.49 -30.88
N ILE A 213 -1.33 -17.24 -30.88
CA ILE A 213 -1.27 -16.37 -29.70
C ILE A 213 -2.29 -15.25 -29.84
N ASP A 214 -3.20 -15.19 -28.89
CA ASP A 214 -4.17 -14.11 -28.70
C ASP A 214 -3.53 -13.03 -27.82
N LEU A 215 -3.15 -11.91 -28.43
CA LEU A 215 -2.56 -10.76 -27.76
C LEU A 215 -3.59 -9.64 -27.61
N GLU A 216 -4.06 -9.45 -26.39
CA GLU A 216 -4.96 -8.33 -26.04
C GLU A 216 -4.16 -7.12 -25.59
N VAL A 217 -4.38 -5.97 -26.24
CA VAL A 217 -3.78 -4.68 -25.88
C VAL A 217 -4.81 -3.81 -25.16
N ARG A 218 -4.46 -3.31 -23.97
CA ARG A 218 -5.27 -2.37 -23.18
C ARG A 218 -4.47 -1.09 -22.92
N GLY A 219 -5.12 0.05 -23.07
CA GLY A 219 -4.50 1.36 -22.90
C GLY A 219 -4.74 2.25 -24.12
N ASP A 220 -4.29 3.49 -24.02
CA ASP A 220 -4.39 4.45 -25.11
C ASP A 220 -3.27 4.13 -26.10
N CYS A 221 -3.62 3.59 -27.26
CA CYS A 221 -2.70 3.06 -28.27
C CYS A 221 -3.18 3.55 -29.63
N THR A 222 -2.28 4.16 -30.41
CA THR A 222 -2.52 4.53 -31.80
C THR A 222 -2.53 3.29 -32.70
N ASP A 223 -3.02 3.42 -33.93
CA ASP A 223 -3.05 2.29 -34.87
C ASP A 223 -1.62 1.91 -35.32
N ASP A 224 -0.72 2.89 -35.46
CA ASP A 224 0.70 2.66 -35.75
C ASP A 224 1.40 1.90 -34.62
N GLU A 225 1.12 2.25 -33.35
CA GLU A 225 1.64 1.51 -32.19
C GLU A 225 1.07 0.08 -32.12
N LEU A 226 -0.18 -0.13 -32.53
CA LEU A 226 -0.79 -1.46 -32.56
C LEU A 226 -0.13 -2.37 -33.61
N GLU A 227 0.17 -1.82 -34.78
CA GLU A 227 0.93 -2.52 -35.82
C GLU A 227 2.37 -2.82 -35.39
N LEU A 228 3.03 -1.86 -34.72
CA LEU A 228 4.36 -2.08 -34.15
C LEU A 228 4.35 -3.22 -33.13
N ILE A 229 3.37 -3.26 -32.24
CA ILE A 229 3.20 -4.36 -31.27
C ILE A 229 3.01 -5.70 -31.98
N ARG A 230 2.23 -5.74 -33.06
CA ARG A 230 2.02 -6.95 -33.86
C ARG A 230 3.32 -7.45 -34.48
N CYS A 231 4.11 -6.56 -35.08
CA CYS A 231 5.41 -6.92 -35.65
C CYS A 231 6.36 -7.48 -34.59
N LEU A 232 6.54 -6.77 -33.47
CA LEU A 232 7.44 -7.20 -32.39
C LEU A 232 7.01 -8.53 -31.76
N ALA A 233 5.70 -8.72 -31.54
CA ALA A 233 5.20 -9.97 -30.97
C ALA A 233 5.34 -11.15 -31.95
N GLN A 234 5.15 -10.92 -33.25
CA GLN A 234 5.32 -11.95 -34.26
C GLN A 234 6.79 -12.32 -34.50
N GLU A 235 7.73 -11.37 -34.35
CA GLU A 235 9.16 -11.67 -34.40
C GLU A 235 9.65 -12.44 -33.15
N ALA A 236 9.02 -12.20 -31.99
CA ALA A 236 9.36 -12.86 -30.74
C ALA A 236 8.81 -14.29 -30.61
N ASP A 237 7.78 -14.67 -31.38
CA ASP A 237 7.17 -16.01 -31.32
C ASP A 237 7.03 -16.65 -32.70
N THR A 238 7.32 -17.95 -32.78
CA THR A 238 7.24 -18.73 -34.02
C THR A 238 5.80 -19.08 -34.41
N ARG A 239 4.83 -18.91 -33.49
CA ARG A 239 3.41 -19.15 -33.72
C ARG A 239 2.76 -17.91 -34.35
N PRO A 240 1.67 -18.07 -35.11
CA PRO A 240 0.88 -16.93 -35.56
C PRO A 240 0.35 -16.11 -34.37
N VAL A 241 0.57 -14.80 -34.39
CA VAL A 241 0.09 -13.87 -33.35
C VAL A 241 -1.05 -13.02 -33.89
N VAL A 242 -2.18 -13.00 -33.18
CA VAL A 242 -3.32 -12.12 -33.47
C VAL A 242 -3.39 -11.06 -32.38
N VAL A 243 -3.27 -9.80 -32.78
CA VAL A 243 -3.31 -8.65 -31.87
C VAL A 243 -4.67 -7.98 -31.95
N ARG A 244 -5.28 -7.71 -30.80
CA ARG A 244 -6.55 -6.97 -30.72
C ARG A 244 -6.54 -5.91 -29.64
N ARG A 245 -7.06 -4.73 -29.98
CA ARG A 245 -7.32 -3.67 -29.01
C ARG A 245 -8.57 -4.03 -28.21
N VAL A 246 -8.44 -4.13 -26.90
CA VAL A 246 -9.57 -4.33 -25.99
C VAL A 246 -9.97 -2.96 -25.45
N ALA A 247 -11.17 -2.51 -25.82
CA ALA A 247 -11.72 -1.25 -25.32
C ALA A 247 -11.71 -1.25 -23.77
N LYS A 248 -11.46 -0.07 -23.17
CA LYS A 248 -11.78 0.14 -21.76
C LYS A 248 -13.24 -0.28 -21.58
N LEU A 249 -13.51 -1.24 -20.71
CA LEU A 249 -14.83 -1.42 -20.12
C LEU A 249 -15.13 -0.12 -19.38
N THR A 250 -15.77 0.83 -20.06
CA THR A 250 -16.45 1.93 -19.39
C THR A 250 -17.51 1.27 -18.54
N ALA A 251 -17.31 1.26 -17.22
CA ALA A 251 -18.35 0.87 -16.29
C ALA A 251 -19.57 1.72 -16.64
N ALA A 252 -20.58 1.09 -17.23
CA ALA A 252 -21.86 1.72 -17.49
C ALA A 252 -22.36 2.21 -16.14
N THR A 253 -22.29 3.52 -15.94
CA THR A 253 -22.98 4.18 -14.84
C THR A 253 -24.44 4.14 -15.24
N GLU A 254 -25.13 3.08 -14.83
CA GLU A 254 -26.59 3.07 -14.79
C GLU A 254 -26.99 4.22 -13.85
N LYS A 255 -27.27 5.36 -14.47
CA LYS A 255 -28.05 6.42 -13.85
C LYS A 255 -29.45 5.86 -13.63
N VAL A 256 -29.72 5.43 -12.41
CA VAL A 256 -31.08 5.35 -11.90
C VAL A 256 -31.41 6.74 -11.37
N GLU A 257 -32.29 7.44 -12.08
CA GLU A 257 -32.98 8.66 -11.66
C GLU A 257 -34.46 8.50 -12.05
N PRO A 258 -35.39 9.11 -11.32
CA PRO A 258 -35.57 9.15 -9.87
C PRO A 258 -36.77 8.29 -9.39
#